data_AF-A0A7L1FAG2-F1
#
_entry.id   AF-A0A7L1FAG2-F1
#
_cell.length_a   1.000
_cell.length_b   1.000
_cell.length_c   1.000
_cell.angle_alpha   90.00
_cell.angle_beta   90.00
_cell.angle_gamma   90.00
#
_symmetry.space_group_name_H-M   'P 1'
#
loop_
_entity.id
_entity.type
_entity.pdbx_description
1 polymer ?
#
loop_
_entity_poly.entity_id
_entity_poly.type
_entity_poly.pdbx_seq_one_letter_code
_entity_poly.pdbx_strand_id
1 'polypeptide(L)'
;EVSLDADINRSGAVSRTLLDKASWTWGPEGHGAVLLVNCDRDDPDAEGLDNEDSAVRSYNDLKDMSQLVLRTRGPRAIFAGHRLLLHVDFGDADKIRVFYGGSGAELEKFKHVLGGSKLAYTVRPGRHCHESVFYVEGLAFPDVAFPGLVSLHVTLLESPEKGLLESPIFTDSVVFRMAPWIMTPNTAAPLEVFVCSVDDNEGFVEAVGALAERAQCPLTVCPAPQNRQDRWIQDEVEFGYIQAPHKTFPVVFDSPRDRGLKDFPVRSILGPDFGYVARQAPEGASSLDSFGNLEVSPPVTVRGKEYPLGRILIGSSFPRVGGRRVAKAVRDFLVAQKVQAPVELFSDWLHVGHVDEFLSFVPAPDHKGFRLLLASPSACYQLLREKQEEGYGEAAMFQGLDRVPKPTINEILANEELRKFNDYAQ
;
A
#
# COMPACT_ATOMS: atom_id res chain seq x y z
N GLU A 1 -32.08 -13.33 21.17
CA GLU A 1 -30.90 -13.45 20.29
C GLU A 1 -30.35 -12.06 20.04
N VAL A 2 -29.04 -11.91 20.24
CA VAL A 2 -28.24 -10.73 19.90
C VAL A 2 -26.97 -11.30 19.28
N SER A 3 -26.69 -10.94 18.02
CA SER A 3 -25.50 -11.39 17.30
C SER A 3 -24.91 -10.23 16.49
N LEU A 4 -23.63 -9.94 16.70
CA LEU A 4 -22.89 -8.97 15.90
C LEU A 4 -22.05 -9.71 14.86
N ASP A 5 -22.37 -9.56 13.58
CA ASP A 5 -21.79 -10.39 12.53
C ASP A 5 -21.06 -9.55 11.47
N ALA A 6 -20.00 -10.11 10.88
CA ALA A 6 -19.26 -9.54 9.75
C ALA A 6 -18.90 -10.65 8.73
N ASP A 7 -18.21 -10.31 7.65
CA ASP A 7 -17.76 -11.29 6.63
C ASP A 7 -16.54 -12.11 7.11
N ILE A 8 -16.77 -12.99 8.08
CA ILE A 8 -15.72 -13.78 8.77
C ILE A 8 -15.09 -14.83 7.87
N ASN A 9 -15.85 -15.38 6.92
CA ASN A 9 -15.40 -16.37 5.95
C ASN A 9 -14.87 -15.75 4.65
N ARG A 10 -14.80 -14.41 4.56
CA ARG A 10 -14.19 -13.67 3.46
C ARG A 10 -14.85 -13.98 2.11
N SER A 11 -16.17 -14.06 2.12
CA SER A 11 -17.01 -14.40 0.96
C SER A 11 -17.51 -13.18 0.18
N GLY A 12 -17.27 -11.97 0.68
CA GLY A 12 -17.78 -10.71 0.14
C GLY A 12 -19.15 -10.31 0.70
N ALA A 13 -19.75 -11.10 1.59
CA ALA A 13 -21.05 -10.81 2.19
C ALA A 13 -21.16 -11.27 3.64
N VAL A 14 -21.85 -10.48 4.48
CA VAL A 14 -22.05 -10.80 5.89
C VAL A 14 -23.06 -11.93 6.06
N SER A 15 -22.59 -13.07 6.55
CA SER A 15 -23.41 -14.25 6.82
C SER A 15 -23.35 -14.64 8.30
N ARG A 16 -24.33 -15.43 8.75
CA ARG A 16 -24.24 -16.08 10.07
C ARG A 16 -23.20 -17.19 9.98
N THR A 17 -22.36 -17.30 11.00
CA THR A 17 -21.29 -18.29 11.03
C THR A 17 -21.19 -18.97 12.40
N LEU A 18 -20.64 -20.18 12.41
CA LEU A 18 -20.23 -20.89 13.64
C LEU A 18 -18.75 -20.65 13.97
N LEU A 19 -18.02 -19.96 13.09
CA LEU A 19 -16.63 -19.60 13.31
C LEU A 19 -16.53 -18.56 14.43
N ASP A 20 -15.40 -18.59 15.14
CA ASP A 20 -15.11 -17.62 16.19
C ASP A 20 -14.80 -16.25 15.59
N LYS A 21 -15.82 -15.40 15.54
CA LYS A 21 -15.72 -14.02 15.05
C LYS A 21 -14.93 -13.08 15.96
N ALA A 22 -14.63 -13.49 17.19
CA ALA A 22 -13.81 -12.71 18.12
C ALA A 22 -12.30 -12.97 17.96
N SER A 23 -11.89 -13.75 16.96
CA SER A 23 -10.48 -13.97 16.62
C SER A 23 -10.21 -13.80 15.12
N TRP A 24 -8.93 -13.59 14.79
CA TRP A 24 -8.47 -13.46 13.42
C TRP A 24 -7.26 -14.36 13.18
N THR A 25 -7.33 -15.21 12.15
CA THR A 25 -6.29 -16.21 11.85
C THR A 25 -5.83 -16.14 10.39
N TRP A 26 -4.52 -16.31 10.18
CA TRP A 26 -3.90 -16.36 8.84
C TRP A 26 -4.12 -17.72 8.18
N GLY A 27 -4.01 -17.74 6.85
CA GLY A 27 -4.02 -18.96 6.06
C GLY A 27 -5.35 -19.23 5.34
N PRO A 28 -5.38 -20.26 4.46
CA PRO A 28 -6.55 -20.59 3.65
C PRO A 28 -7.75 -21.05 4.50
N GLU A 29 -7.48 -21.78 5.59
CA GLU A 29 -8.49 -22.18 6.59
C GLU A 29 -8.70 -21.13 7.69
N GLY A 30 -8.03 -19.98 7.55
CA GLY A 30 -8.12 -18.88 8.50
C GLY A 30 -9.42 -18.10 8.35
N HIS A 31 -9.82 -17.42 9.41
CA HIS A 31 -11.07 -16.69 9.49
C HIS A 31 -10.86 -15.29 10.10
N GLY A 32 -11.91 -14.48 10.03
CA GLY A 32 -11.94 -13.11 10.54
C GLY A 32 -12.09 -12.10 9.41
N ALA A 33 -12.81 -11.02 9.72
CA ALA A 33 -13.16 -10.00 8.75
C ALA A 33 -11.94 -9.16 8.34
N VAL A 34 -12.01 -8.59 7.14
CA VAL A 34 -10.99 -7.69 6.57
C VAL A 34 -11.61 -6.32 6.43
N LEU A 35 -10.85 -5.27 6.77
CA LEU A 35 -11.25 -3.87 6.70
C LEU A 35 -10.25 -3.10 5.83
N LEU A 36 -10.76 -2.32 4.88
CA LEU A 36 -9.93 -1.42 4.07
C LEU A 36 -9.67 -0.11 4.82
N VAL A 37 -8.50 0.47 4.61
CA VAL A 37 -8.26 1.88 4.97
C VAL A 37 -8.88 2.72 3.86
N ASN A 38 -9.86 3.57 4.21
CA ASN A 38 -10.63 4.34 3.24
C ASN A 38 -9.86 5.61 2.82
N CYS A 39 -8.81 5.37 2.03
CA CYS A 39 -7.73 6.33 1.77
C CYS A 39 -7.75 6.89 0.34
N ASP A 40 -8.82 6.70 -0.40
CA ASP A 40 -9.08 7.31 -1.68
C ASP A 40 -9.99 8.54 -1.53
N ARG A 41 -10.49 9.04 -2.67
CA ARG A 41 -11.36 10.21 -2.71
C ARG A 41 -12.44 9.99 -3.76
N ASP A 42 -13.53 9.38 -3.33
CA ASP A 42 -14.68 9.10 -4.18
C ASP A 42 -15.54 10.32 -4.47
N ASP A 43 -15.56 11.30 -3.58
CA ASP A 43 -16.18 12.59 -3.83
C ASP A 43 -15.18 13.54 -4.52
N PRO A 44 -15.34 13.83 -5.83
CA PRO A 44 -14.41 14.69 -6.55
C PRO A 44 -14.40 16.14 -6.04
N ASP A 45 -15.45 16.55 -5.31
CA ASP A 45 -15.55 17.89 -4.72
C ASP A 45 -14.91 17.95 -3.32
N ALA A 46 -14.43 16.83 -2.77
CA ALA A 46 -13.77 16.78 -1.47
C ALA A 46 -12.32 17.29 -1.53
N GLU A 47 -11.89 17.98 -0.47
CA GLU A 47 -10.52 18.50 -0.35
C GLU A 47 -9.50 17.42 0.06
N GLY A 48 -9.93 16.37 0.77
CA GLY A 48 -9.08 15.37 1.41
C GLY A 48 -9.54 13.93 1.14
N LEU A 49 -8.98 12.98 1.89
CA LEU A 49 -9.36 11.56 1.81
C LEU A 49 -10.72 11.33 2.47
N ASP A 50 -11.46 10.32 2.03
CA ASP A 50 -12.78 10.02 2.59
C ASP A 50 -12.72 9.72 4.11
N ASN A 51 -11.63 9.08 4.58
CA ASN A 51 -11.43 8.82 6.00
C ASN A 51 -11.05 10.06 6.85
N GLU A 52 -10.83 11.25 6.29
CA GLU A 52 -10.41 12.43 7.07
C GLU A 52 -11.56 13.15 7.77
N ASP A 53 -12.81 12.96 7.34
CA ASP A 53 -13.96 13.66 7.93
C ASP A 53 -14.93 12.75 8.69
N SER A 54 -16.24 12.99 8.67
CA SER A 54 -17.20 12.09 9.33
C SER A 54 -18.54 12.05 8.61
N ALA A 55 -18.51 12.32 7.31
CA ALA A 55 -19.65 12.30 6.41
C ALA A 55 -19.43 11.20 5.37
N VAL A 56 -20.51 10.51 5.02
CA VAL A 56 -20.53 9.64 3.83
C VAL A 56 -21.03 10.51 2.68
N ARG A 57 -20.18 10.80 1.70
CA ARG A 57 -20.50 11.76 0.63
C ARG A 57 -20.85 11.11 -0.70
N SER A 58 -20.50 9.85 -0.88
CA SER A 58 -20.81 9.11 -2.11
C SER A 58 -21.31 7.70 -1.80
N TYR A 59 -21.97 7.09 -2.79
CA TYR A 59 -22.31 5.66 -2.70
C TYR A 59 -21.12 4.75 -3.03
N ASN A 60 -20.06 5.29 -3.63
CA ASN A 60 -18.84 4.53 -3.86
C ASN A 60 -18.09 4.36 -2.54
N ASP A 61 -18.05 5.39 -1.71
CA ASP A 61 -17.41 5.40 -0.39
C ASP A 61 -17.97 4.27 0.50
N LEU A 62 -19.30 4.06 0.45
CA LEU A 62 -19.93 2.91 1.13
C LEU A 62 -19.49 1.52 0.64
N LYS A 63 -18.95 1.40 -0.58
CA LYS A 63 -18.44 0.15 -1.16
C LYS A 63 -17.02 -0.17 -0.70
N ASP A 64 -16.26 0.82 -0.26
CA ASP A 64 -14.94 0.63 0.34
C ASP A 64 -15.05 0.23 1.82
N MET A 65 -16.20 0.52 2.43
CA MET A 65 -16.52 0.13 3.80
C MET A 65 -16.95 -1.33 3.94
N SER A 66 -16.51 -1.96 5.02
CA SER A 66 -16.95 -3.29 5.42
C SER A 66 -18.27 -3.24 6.16
N GLN A 67 -19.18 -4.16 5.85
CA GLN A 67 -20.45 -4.25 6.58
C GLN A 67 -20.30 -4.96 7.93
N LEU A 68 -20.98 -4.43 8.93
CA LEU A 68 -21.17 -5.01 10.25
C LEU A 68 -22.67 -5.09 10.53
N VAL A 69 -23.20 -6.27 10.81
CA VAL A 69 -24.64 -6.51 10.92
C VAL A 69 -24.99 -6.94 12.34
N LEU A 70 -25.76 -6.11 13.04
CA LEU A 70 -26.33 -6.48 14.34
C LEU A 70 -27.70 -7.10 14.13
N ARG A 71 -27.81 -8.40 14.43
CA ARG A 71 -29.06 -9.16 14.36
C ARG A 71 -29.66 -9.31 15.76
N THR A 72 -30.92 -8.92 15.89
CA THR A 72 -31.67 -9.03 17.14
C THR A 72 -32.99 -9.76 16.92
N ARG A 73 -33.30 -10.70 17.82
CA ARG A 73 -34.58 -11.41 17.84
C ARG A 73 -35.06 -11.57 19.27
N GLY A 74 -36.23 -11.03 19.58
CA GLY A 74 -36.82 -11.14 20.92
C GLY A 74 -37.97 -10.17 21.17
N PRO A 75 -38.58 -10.25 22.37
CA PRO A 75 -39.67 -9.39 22.76
C PRO A 75 -39.17 -7.96 22.96
N ARG A 76 -39.84 -6.98 22.34
CA ARG A 76 -39.50 -5.55 22.48
C ARG A 76 -39.59 -5.03 23.93
N ALA A 77 -40.39 -5.69 24.77
CA ALA A 77 -40.56 -5.33 26.17
C ALA A 77 -39.25 -5.40 26.99
N ILE A 78 -38.26 -6.21 26.57
CA ILE A 78 -36.97 -6.28 27.27
C ILE A 78 -36.26 -4.92 27.30
N PHE A 79 -36.44 -4.09 26.26
CA PHE A 79 -35.81 -2.78 26.14
C PHE A 79 -36.43 -1.69 27.03
N ALA A 80 -37.41 -2.04 27.87
CA ALA A 80 -37.88 -1.16 28.95
C ALA A 80 -36.87 -1.07 30.12
N GLY A 81 -36.10 -2.14 30.35
CA GLY A 81 -35.06 -2.22 31.39
C GLY A 81 -33.69 -2.64 30.88
N HIS A 82 -33.53 -2.79 29.56
CA HIS A 82 -32.27 -3.16 28.94
C HIS A 82 -31.97 -2.25 27.75
N ARG A 83 -30.68 -2.08 27.43
CA ARG A 83 -30.25 -1.40 26.21
C ARG A 83 -29.12 -2.16 25.53
N LEU A 84 -29.06 -2.06 24.21
CA LEU A 84 -27.94 -2.56 23.41
C LEU A 84 -26.97 -1.43 23.15
N LEU A 85 -25.72 -1.62 23.56
CA LEU A 85 -24.64 -0.68 23.36
C LEU A 85 -23.64 -1.28 22.39
N LEU A 86 -23.53 -0.70 21.20
CA LEU A 86 -22.41 -0.96 20.29
C LEU A 86 -21.25 -0.09 20.75
N HIS A 87 -20.04 -0.64 20.90
CA HIS A 87 -18.89 0.10 21.39
C HIS A 87 -17.56 -0.41 20.80
N VAL A 88 -16.55 0.45 20.90
CA VAL A 88 -15.17 0.21 20.47
C VAL A 88 -14.24 0.51 21.64
N ASP A 89 -13.16 -0.26 21.74
CA ASP A 89 -12.11 0.01 22.72
C ASP A 89 -11.43 1.35 22.44
N PHE A 90 -11.06 2.08 23.51
CA PHE A 90 -10.43 3.39 23.39
C PHE A 90 -9.17 3.38 22.52
N GLY A 91 -8.37 2.30 22.58
CA GLY A 91 -7.14 2.14 21.80
C GLY A 91 -7.36 1.92 20.30
N ASP A 92 -8.57 1.50 19.90
CA ASP A 92 -8.94 1.25 18.51
C ASP A 92 -9.79 2.39 17.92
N ALA A 93 -10.32 3.27 18.77
CA ALA A 93 -11.28 4.30 18.37
C ALA A 93 -10.72 5.29 17.34
N ASP A 94 -9.42 5.59 17.37
CA ASP A 94 -8.75 6.44 16.37
C ASP A 94 -8.30 5.68 15.11
N LYS A 95 -8.57 4.37 15.02
CA LYS A 95 -8.22 3.50 13.89
C LYS A 95 -9.41 3.14 13.02
N ILE A 96 -10.63 3.37 13.49
CA ILE A 96 -11.86 3.05 12.76
C ILE A 96 -12.90 4.15 12.86
N ARG A 97 -13.82 4.15 11.91
CA ARG A 97 -15.08 4.88 11.99
C ARG A 97 -16.23 4.00 11.55
N VAL A 98 -17.37 4.16 12.20
CA VAL A 98 -18.58 3.36 11.94
C VAL A 98 -19.75 4.28 11.63
N PHE A 99 -20.45 4.00 10.54
CA PHE A 99 -21.63 4.72 10.09
C PHE A 99 -22.89 3.89 10.18
N TYR A 100 -24.02 4.57 10.39
CA TYR A 100 -25.34 3.96 10.40
C TYR A 100 -26.38 4.85 9.70
N GLY A 101 -27.02 4.33 8.66
CA GLY A 101 -28.08 5.01 7.88
C GLY A 101 -29.51 4.71 8.36
N GLY A 102 -29.68 3.83 9.36
CA GLY A 102 -31.01 3.38 9.78
C GLY A 102 -31.70 2.54 8.69
N SER A 103 -32.96 2.88 8.39
CA SER A 103 -33.73 2.22 7.33
C SER A 103 -33.72 2.98 5.99
N GLY A 104 -32.98 4.08 5.90
CA GLY A 104 -32.89 4.88 4.68
C GLY A 104 -31.63 4.53 3.90
N ALA A 105 -31.72 4.65 2.57
CA ALA A 105 -30.59 4.49 1.66
C ALA A 105 -29.93 5.84 1.29
N GLU A 106 -30.55 6.96 1.63
CA GLU A 106 -30.04 8.30 1.32
C GLU A 106 -28.76 8.61 2.11
N LEU A 107 -27.76 9.22 1.44
CA LEU A 107 -26.45 9.52 2.03
C LEU A 107 -26.55 10.43 3.26
N GLU A 108 -27.47 11.41 3.28
CA GLU A 108 -27.59 12.34 4.41
C GLU A 108 -28.10 11.66 5.70
N LYS A 109 -28.59 10.42 5.59
CA LYS A 109 -29.05 9.64 6.74
C LYS A 109 -27.91 8.89 7.45
N PHE A 110 -26.77 8.69 6.78
CA PHE A 110 -25.62 8.02 7.38
C PHE A 110 -24.98 8.91 8.43
N LYS A 111 -24.97 8.43 9.67
CA LYS A 111 -24.38 9.14 10.80
C LYS A 111 -23.16 8.39 11.29
N HIS A 112 -22.07 9.11 11.52
CA HIS A 112 -20.94 8.62 12.29
C HIS A 112 -21.41 8.28 13.73
N VAL A 113 -21.40 6.99 14.07
CA VAL A 113 -21.88 6.46 15.36
C VAL A 113 -20.76 5.98 16.29
N LEU A 114 -19.63 5.48 15.76
CA LEU A 114 -18.44 5.11 16.53
C LEU A 114 -17.16 5.55 15.84
N GLY A 115 -16.12 5.84 16.62
CA GLY A 115 -14.81 6.30 16.15
C GLY A 115 -14.42 7.66 16.76
N GLY A 116 -13.13 7.92 16.85
CA GLY A 116 -12.55 9.09 17.50
C GLY A 116 -13.05 9.25 18.94
N SER A 117 -13.80 10.33 19.20
CA SER A 117 -14.40 10.61 20.51
C SER A 117 -15.70 9.84 20.80
N LYS A 118 -16.29 9.17 19.81
CA LYS A 118 -17.54 8.39 19.95
C LYS A 118 -17.21 6.93 20.24
N LEU A 119 -17.10 6.59 21.52
CA LEU A 119 -16.73 5.24 21.95
C LEU A 119 -17.92 4.27 22.00
N ALA A 120 -19.15 4.78 22.07
CA ALA A 120 -20.33 3.95 22.23
C ALA A 120 -21.59 4.55 21.57
N TYR A 121 -22.46 3.67 21.08
CA TYR A 121 -23.71 4.00 20.41
C TYR A 121 -24.84 3.09 20.90
N THR A 122 -25.93 3.69 21.40
CA THR A 122 -27.11 2.92 21.83
C THR A 122 -27.95 2.54 20.62
N VAL A 123 -28.08 1.24 20.37
CA VAL A 123 -28.93 0.69 19.31
C VAL A 123 -30.35 0.50 19.83
N ARG A 124 -31.35 0.88 19.02
CA ARG A 124 -32.77 0.72 19.34
C ARG A 124 -33.44 -0.22 18.35
N PRO A 125 -33.60 -1.52 18.67
CA PRO A 125 -34.20 -2.47 17.76
C PRO A 125 -35.63 -2.11 17.39
N GLY A 126 -35.85 -1.89 16.09
CA GLY A 126 -37.09 -1.35 15.60
C GLY A 126 -38.21 -2.37 15.41
N ARG A 127 -38.03 -3.69 15.64
CA ARG A 127 -39.01 -4.78 15.37
C ARG A 127 -38.67 -6.03 16.21
N HIS A 128 -39.57 -7.03 16.27
CA HIS A 128 -39.32 -8.32 16.95
C HIS A 128 -38.11 -9.07 16.36
N CYS A 129 -37.97 -9.04 15.03
CA CYS A 129 -36.78 -9.45 14.31
C CYS A 129 -36.26 -8.20 13.61
N HIS A 130 -35.03 -7.79 13.91
CA HIS A 130 -34.46 -6.56 13.37
C HIS A 130 -32.97 -6.76 13.06
N GLU A 131 -32.57 -6.32 11.88
CA GLU A 131 -31.19 -6.23 11.45
C GLU A 131 -30.81 -4.76 11.30
N SER A 132 -29.71 -4.37 11.91
CA SER A 132 -29.10 -3.05 11.76
C SER A 132 -27.79 -3.22 11.02
N VAL A 133 -27.67 -2.63 9.82
CA VAL A 133 -26.46 -2.69 9.00
C VAL A 133 -25.64 -1.43 9.23
N PHE A 134 -24.41 -1.62 9.70
CA PHE A 134 -23.41 -0.59 9.90
C PHE A 134 -22.33 -0.74 8.83
N TYR A 135 -21.67 0.37 8.52
CA TYR A 135 -20.56 0.44 7.56
C TYR A 135 -19.32 0.89 8.31
N VAL A 136 -18.24 0.14 8.18
CA VAL A 136 -16.99 0.33 8.93
C VAL A 136 -15.90 0.69 7.94
N GLU A 137 -15.17 1.76 8.22
CA GLU A 137 -13.95 2.15 7.50
C GLU A 137 -12.74 2.12 8.42
N GLY A 138 -11.57 1.82 7.85
CA GLY A 138 -10.29 1.96 8.50
C GLY A 138 -9.69 3.35 8.29
N LEU A 139 -9.10 3.90 9.36
CA LEU A 139 -8.48 5.23 9.36
C LEU A 139 -6.94 5.17 9.33
N ALA A 140 -6.37 3.99 9.55
CA ALA A 140 -4.93 3.83 9.62
C ALA A 140 -4.48 2.45 9.13
N PHE A 141 -3.40 2.44 8.36
CA PHE A 141 -2.70 1.22 7.99
C PHE A 141 -1.99 0.58 9.19
N PRO A 142 -1.68 -0.73 9.14
CA PRO A 142 -0.76 -1.34 10.08
C PRO A 142 0.55 -0.56 10.16
N ASP A 143 1.04 -0.35 11.38
CA ASP A 143 2.28 0.38 11.67
C ASP A 143 2.91 -0.17 12.96
N VAL A 144 4.07 0.35 13.40
CA VAL A 144 4.80 -0.16 14.59
C VAL A 144 3.92 -0.17 15.84
N ALA A 145 3.13 0.88 16.02
CA ALA A 145 2.24 1.03 17.17
C ALA A 145 0.88 0.37 16.97
N PHE A 146 0.60 -0.17 15.78
CA PHE A 146 -0.72 -0.70 15.43
C PHE A 146 -0.60 -2.00 14.61
N PRO A 147 -0.86 -3.17 15.21
CA PRO A 147 -0.70 -4.47 14.54
C PRO A 147 -1.74 -4.76 13.45
N GLY A 148 -2.65 -3.82 13.21
CA GLY A 148 -3.72 -3.91 12.22
C GLY A 148 -4.92 -4.72 12.68
N LEU A 149 -5.19 -4.84 13.98
CA LEU A 149 -6.37 -5.54 14.50
C LEU A 149 -7.21 -4.55 15.30
N VAL A 150 -8.53 -4.58 15.10
CA VAL A 150 -9.50 -3.74 15.81
C VAL A 150 -10.72 -4.55 16.20
N SER A 151 -11.30 -4.26 17.36
CA SER A 151 -12.46 -4.99 17.89
C SER A 151 -13.68 -4.10 18.01
N LEU A 152 -14.83 -4.63 17.58
CA LEU A 152 -16.15 -4.02 17.78
C LEU A 152 -17.02 -4.94 18.61
N HIS A 153 -17.73 -4.35 19.56
CA HIS A 153 -18.49 -5.08 20.56
C HIS A 153 -19.94 -4.63 20.58
N VAL A 154 -20.85 -5.55 20.85
CA VAL A 154 -22.21 -5.23 21.28
C VAL A 154 -22.44 -5.80 22.66
N THR A 155 -22.86 -4.97 23.60
CA THR A 155 -23.19 -5.37 24.96
C THR A 155 -24.66 -5.12 25.26
N LEU A 156 -25.36 -6.14 25.73
CA LEU A 156 -26.68 -6.01 26.33
C LEU A 156 -26.48 -5.60 27.80
N LEU A 157 -26.87 -4.37 28.11
CA LEU A 157 -26.82 -3.82 29.45
C LEU A 157 -28.20 -3.92 30.09
N GLU A 158 -28.25 -4.40 31.32
CA GLU A 158 -29.38 -4.22 32.21
C GLU A 158 -29.26 -2.85 32.88
N SER A 159 -30.31 -2.05 32.76
CA SER A 159 -30.43 -0.74 33.40
C SER A 159 -31.50 -0.89 34.47
N PRO A 160 -31.13 -1.28 35.71
CA PRO A 160 -32.04 -1.16 36.84
C PRO A 160 -32.40 0.33 37.00
N GLU A 161 -33.54 0.62 37.63
CA GLU A 161 -34.16 1.96 37.73
C GLU A 161 -33.23 3.19 37.62
N LYS A 162 -33.71 4.27 36.99
CA LYS A 162 -32.96 5.52 36.76
C LYS A 162 -32.06 5.90 37.95
N GLY A 163 -30.74 5.87 37.75
CA GLY A 163 -29.73 6.28 38.73
C GLY A 163 -28.86 5.15 39.29
N LEU A 164 -29.14 3.89 38.95
CA LEU A 164 -28.31 2.75 39.31
C LEU A 164 -27.25 2.44 38.23
N LEU A 165 -26.19 1.75 38.65
CA LEU A 165 -25.12 1.29 37.75
C LEU A 165 -25.67 0.23 36.80
N GLU A 166 -25.40 0.40 35.51
CA GLU A 166 -25.78 -0.57 34.49
C GLU A 166 -24.87 -1.81 34.55
N SER A 167 -25.46 -2.98 34.35
CA SER A 167 -24.75 -4.26 34.43
C SER A 167 -24.68 -4.95 33.06
N PRO A 168 -23.50 -5.35 32.57
CA PRO A 168 -23.39 -6.11 31.33
C PRO A 168 -23.88 -7.56 31.52
N ILE A 169 -24.90 -7.93 30.74
CA ILE A 169 -25.52 -9.27 30.79
C ILE A 169 -24.93 -10.19 29.70
N PHE A 170 -24.60 -9.62 28.55
CA PHE A 170 -24.08 -10.35 27.40
C PHE A 170 -23.24 -9.43 26.54
N THR A 171 -22.10 -9.93 26.04
CA THR A 171 -21.27 -9.23 25.07
C THR A 171 -20.93 -10.17 23.93
N ASP A 172 -21.02 -9.65 22.72
CA ASP A 172 -20.60 -10.33 21.50
C ASP A 172 -19.65 -9.42 20.72
N SER A 173 -18.63 -10.00 20.07
CA SER A 173 -17.49 -9.25 19.54
C SER A 173 -17.10 -9.71 18.15
N VAL A 174 -16.64 -8.78 17.32
CA VAL A 174 -16.06 -9.04 16.00
C VAL A 174 -14.68 -8.41 15.92
N VAL A 175 -13.70 -9.15 15.41
CA VAL A 175 -12.36 -8.63 15.10
C VAL A 175 -12.21 -8.42 13.60
N PHE A 176 -11.74 -7.23 13.23
CA PHE A 176 -11.30 -6.91 11.87
C PHE A 176 -9.78 -6.86 11.81
N ARG A 177 -9.22 -7.25 10.65
CA ARG A 177 -7.84 -6.93 10.28
C ARG A 177 -7.83 -5.84 9.21
N MET A 178 -7.03 -4.80 9.41
CA MET A 178 -6.72 -3.83 8.36
C MET A 178 -5.96 -4.50 7.22
N ALA A 179 -6.43 -4.31 6.00
CA ALA A 179 -5.73 -4.74 4.81
C ALA A 179 -4.35 -4.04 4.75
N PRO A 180 -3.25 -4.79 4.54
CA PRO A 180 -1.94 -4.20 4.38
C PRO A 180 -1.83 -3.50 3.01
N TRP A 181 -0.92 -2.55 2.90
CA TRP A 181 -0.45 -2.06 1.60
C TRP A 181 0.50 -3.08 0.96
N ILE A 182 0.30 -3.36 -0.33
CA ILE A 182 1.02 -4.42 -1.06
C ILE A 182 1.59 -3.86 -2.36
N MET A 183 2.88 -4.04 -2.61
CA MET A 183 3.58 -3.68 -3.85
C MET A 183 3.39 -4.70 -4.96
N THR A 184 3.57 -4.28 -6.21
CA THR A 184 3.55 -5.16 -7.39
C THR A 184 4.96 -5.32 -7.99
N PRO A 185 5.43 -6.55 -8.26
CA PRO A 185 6.74 -6.74 -8.89
C PRO A 185 6.68 -6.47 -10.40
N ASN A 186 7.82 -6.15 -11.01
CA ASN A 186 7.98 -5.96 -12.47
C ASN A 186 7.55 -7.17 -13.34
N THR A 187 7.31 -8.34 -12.72
CA THR A 187 6.76 -9.53 -13.39
C THR A 187 5.23 -9.53 -13.48
N ALA A 188 4.54 -8.61 -12.80
CA ALA A 188 3.11 -8.42 -12.94
C ALA A 188 2.78 -7.77 -14.30
N ALA A 189 1.54 -7.94 -14.77
CA ALA A 189 1.10 -7.29 -15.98
C ALA A 189 1.00 -5.77 -15.76
N PRO A 190 1.56 -4.93 -16.65
CA PRO A 190 1.46 -3.49 -16.54
C PRO A 190 0.02 -3.03 -16.82
N LEU A 191 -0.46 -2.05 -16.05
CA LEU A 191 -1.81 -1.47 -16.19
C LEU A 191 -1.80 -0.02 -16.67
N GLU A 192 -0.75 0.72 -16.32
CA GLU A 192 -0.55 2.11 -16.74
C GLU A 192 0.94 2.45 -16.63
N VAL A 193 1.45 3.28 -17.54
CA VAL A 193 2.82 3.81 -17.50
C VAL A 193 2.75 5.31 -17.23
N PHE A 194 3.52 5.77 -16.25
CA PHE A 194 3.66 7.18 -15.93
C PHE A 194 5.01 7.73 -16.39
N VAL A 195 5.02 8.90 -17.02
CA VAL A 195 6.26 9.57 -17.46
C VAL A 195 6.15 11.09 -17.31
N CYS A 196 7.25 11.75 -16.97
CA CYS A 196 7.30 13.21 -16.93
C CYS A 196 7.75 13.78 -18.28
N SER A 197 7.01 14.77 -18.79
CA SER A 197 7.49 15.65 -19.85
C SER A 197 8.21 16.85 -19.22
N VAL A 198 9.47 17.02 -19.58
CA VAL A 198 10.36 18.10 -19.13
C VAL A 198 11.05 18.71 -20.34
N ASP A 199 11.80 19.80 -20.15
CA ASP A 199 12.50 20.43 -21.25
C ASP A 199 13.51 19.47 -21.92
N ASP A 200 13.55 19.48 -23.25
CA ASP A 200 14.44 18.70 -24.12
C ASP A 200 14.31 17.16 -24.01
N ASN A 201 13.13 16.63 -23.63
CA ASN A 201 12.88 15.18 -23.54
C ASN A 201 11.77 14.62 -24.45
N GLU A 202 11.30 15.39 -25.44
CA GLU A 202 10.15 15.03 -26.28
C GLU A 202 10.35 13.68 -27.00
N GLY A 203 11.54 13.45 -27.57
CA GLY A 203 11.85 12.19 -28.24
C GLY A 203 11.88 10.98 -27.29
N PHE A 204 12.21 11.19 -26.01
CA PHE A 204 12.12 10.14 -24.99
C PHE A 204 10.67 9.82 -24.66
N VAL A 205 9.83 10.83 -24.44
CA VAL A 205 8.39 10.65 -24.16
C VAL A 205 7.69 9.96 -25.32
N GLU A 206 8.02 10.32 -26.57
CA GLU A 206 7.50 9.66 -27.77
C GLU A 206 7.89 8.17 -27.82
N ALA A 207 9.16 7.85 -27.53
CA ALA A 207 9.63 6.46 -27.51
C ALA A 207 8.97 5.62 -26.41
N VAL A 208 8.77 6.19 -25.21
CA VAL A 208 8.02 5.54 -24.12
C VAL A 208 6.56 5.33 -24.53
N GLY A 209 5.94 6.31 -25.18
CA GLY A 209 4.57 6.18 -25.70
C GLY A 209 4.42 5.07 -26.73
N ALA A 210 5.35 4.96 -27.68
CA ALA A 210 5.36 3.86 -28.64
C ALA A 210 5.57 2.49 -27.98
N LEU A 211 6.37 2.42 -26.90
CA LEU A 211 6.53 1.19 -26.12
C LEU A 211 5.25 0.83 -25.36
N ALA A 212 4.60 1.81 -24.71
CA ALA A 212 3.34 1.62 -24.00
C ALA A 212 2.22 1.15 -24.94
N GLU A 213 2.12 1.74 -26.14
CA GLU A 213 1.18 1.30 -27.19
C GLU A 213 1.42 -0.16 -27.58
N ARG A 214 2.67 -0.55 -27.83
CA ARG A 214 3.04 -1.95 -28.14
C ARG A 214 2.72 -2.92 -26.99
N ALA A 215 2.82 -2.46 -25.75
CA ALA A 215 2.47 -3.22 -24.55
C ALA A 215 0.96 -3.19 -24.25
N GLN A 216 0.17 -2.46 -25.05
CA GLN A 216 -1.27 -2.25 -24.83
C GLN A 216 -1.57 -1.64 -23.45
N CYS A 217 -0.69 -0.76 -23.00
CA CYS A 217 -0.74 -0.12 -21.70
C CYS A 217 -1.04 1.37 -21.86
N PRO A 218 -2.05 1.92 -21.15
CA PRO A 218 -2.26 3.36 -21.03
C PRO A 218 -0.98 4.10 -20.62
N LEU A 219 -0.81 5.31 -21.15
CA LEU A 219 0.28 6.23 -20.82
C LEU A 219 -0.29 7.51 -20.19
N THR A 220 0.19 7.85 -19.02
CA THR A 220 -0.07 9.14 -18.36
C THR A 220 1.19 9.99 -18.34
N VAL A 221 1.11 11.16 -18.99
CA VAL A 221 2.22 12.11 -19.08
C VAL A 221 1.99 13.24 -18.07
N CYS A 222 2.89 13.37 -17.10
CA CYS A 222 2.91 14.49 -16.16
C CYS A 222 3.62 15.70 -16.81
N PRO A 223 2.93 16.80 -17.12
CA PRO A 223 3.51 17.92 -17.87
C PRO A 223 4.38 18.82 -16.98
N ALA A 224 5.30 19.56 -17.62
CA ALA A 224 6.26 20.44 -16.95
C ALA A 224 5.68 21.40 -15.87
N PRO A 225 4.49 22.03 -16.06
CA PRO A 225 3.89 22.87 -15.02
C PRO A 225 3.51 22.11 -13.73
N GLN A 226 3.21 20.82 -13.84
CA GLN A 226 2.88 19.96 -12.70
C GLN A 226 4.13 19.38 -12.06
N ASN A 227 5.07 18.87 -12.85
CA ASN A 227 6.30 18.25 -12.33
C ASN A 227 7.41 19.24 -11.95
N ARG A 228 7.30 20.52 -12.33
CA ARG A 228 8.30 21.57 -12.05
C ARG A 228 9.72 21.21 -12.53
N GLN A 229 9.82 20.59 -13.71
CA GLN A 229 11.05 20.07 -14.32
C GLN A 229 11.70 18.88 -13.58
N ASP A 230 11.00 18.30 -12.59
CA ASP A 230 11.40 17.07 -11.95
C ASP A 230 11.00 15.88 -12.83
N ARG A 231 12.01 15.16 -13.31
CA ARG A 231 11.84 14.05 -14.26
C ARG A 231 11.73 12.69 -13.59
N TRP A 232 11.94 12.61 -12.28
CA TRP A 232 12.15 11.36 -11.55
C TRP A 232 10.85 10.88 -10.89
N ILE A 233 9.86 10.48 -11.71
CA ILE A 233 8.58 9.99 -11.20
C ILE A 233 8.71 8.72 -10.35
N GLN A 234 9.67 7.86 -10.70
CA GLN A 234 10.04 6.65 -9.94
C GLN A 234 10.47 6.97 -8.51
N ASP A 235 11.04 8.16 -8.27
CA ASP A 235 11.57 8.52 -6.97
C ASP A 235 10.50 9.03 -6.00
N GLU A 236 9.39 9.55 -6.52
CA GLU A 236 8.35 10.21 -5.71
C GLU A 236 7.24 9.25 -5.29
N VAL A 237 6.88 8.30 -6.15
CA VAL A 237 5.71 7.43 -5.93
C VAL A 237 6.04 5.97 -6.12
N GLU A 238 5.41 5.13 -5.31
CA GLU A 238 5.42 3.67 -5.46
C GLU A 238 3.97 3.18 -5.53
N PHE A 239 3.66 2.36 -6.52
CA PHE A 239 2.28 1.90 -6.74
C PHE A 239 2.03 0.57 -6.04
N GLY A 240 1.14 0.59 -5.06
CA GLY A 240 0.64 -0.62 -4.42
C GLY A 240 -0.87 -0.76 -4.54
N TYR A 241 -1.43 -1.69 -3.78
CA TYR A 241 -2.86 -1.89 -3.67
C TYR A 241 -3.26 -2.36 -2.27
N ILE A 242 -4.54 -2.22 -1.97
CA ILE A 242 -5.18 -2.86 -0.82
C ILE A 242 -6.34 -3.73 -1.28
N GLN A 243 -6.62 -4.80 -0.54
CA GLN A 243 -7.59 -5.80 -0.96
C GLN A 243 -8.40 -6.34 0.22
N ALA A 244 -9.71 -6.36 0.03
CA ALA A 244 -10.68 -7.06 0.86
C ALA A 244 -11.58 -7.93 -0.04
N PRO A 245 -12.36 -8.86 0.53
CA PRO A 245 -13.24 -9.74 -0.27
C PRO A 245 -14.27 -9.01 -1.12
N HIS A 246 -14.70 -7.83 -0.70
CA HIS A 246 -15.75 -7.04 -1.36
C HIS A 246 -15.21 -5.97 -2.31
N LYS A 247 -13.93 -5.59 -2.21
CA LYS A 247 -13.34 -4.45 -2.93
C LYS A 247 -11.82 -4.53 -2.99
N THR A 248 -11.24 -4.03 -4.07
CA THR A 248 -9.79 -3.89 -4.28
C THR A 248 -9.55 -2.60 -5.05
N PHE A 249 -8.56 -1.82 -4.63
CA PHE A 249 -8.16 -0.62 -5.36
C PHE A 249 -6.66 -0.32 -5.16
N PRO A 250 -6.00 0.32 -6.14
CA PRO A 250 -4.61 0.76 -6.02
C PRO A 250 -4.45 1.86 -4.97
N VAL A 251 -3.29 1.91 -4.32
CA VAL A 251 -2.93 2.94 -3.35
C VAL A 251 -1.51 3.39 -3.65
N VAL A 252 -1.34 4.68 -3.97
CA VAL A 252 -0.02 5.28 -4.14
C VAL A 252 0.63 5.50 -2.78
N PHE A 253 1.84 4.98 -2.62
CA PHE A 253 2.71 5.35 -1.51
C PHE A 253 3.57 6.52 -1.96
N ASP A 254 3.44 7.65 -1.27
CA ASP A 254 4.16 8.90 -1.54
C ASP A 254 5.42 8.99 -0.67
N SER A 255 6.56 9.20 -1.34
CA SER A 255 7.88 9.28 -0.74
C SER A 255 8.05 10.59 0.02
N PRO A 256 8.77 10.62 1.15
CA PRO A 256 9.17 11.88 1.81
C PRO A 256 10.21 12.69 1.01
N ARG A 257 10.46 12.37 -0.26
CA ARG A 257 11.39 13.05 -1.16
C ARG A 257 11.06 14.53 -1.36
N ASP A 258 9.78 14.87 -1.48
CA ASP A 258 9.24 16.23 -1.44
C ASP A 258 9.93 17.25 -2.37
N ARG A 259 10.21 16.88 -3.64
CA ARG A 259 10.80 17.82 -4.63
C ARG A 259 9.76 18.40 -5.59
N GLY A 260 10.02 18.40 -6.90
CA GLY A 260 9.14 19.04 -7.89
C GLY A 260 7.81 18.32 -8.03
N LEU A 261 7.82 17.00 -7.82
CA LEU A 261 6.67 16.10 -7.89
C LEU A 261 5.86 15.95 -6.60
N LYS A 262 6.21 16.65 -5.51
CA LYS A 262 5.55 16.49 -4.19
C LYS A 262 4.02 16.55 -4.19
N ASP A 263 3.45 17.35 -5.10
CA ASP A 263 2.00 17.56 -5.18
C ASP A 263 1.34 16.58 -6.19
N PHE A 264 2.14 15.85 -6.98
CA PHE A 264 1.66 14.96 -8.04
C PHE A 264 0.80 13.81 -7.52
N PRO A 265 1.20 13.03 -6.49
CA PRO A 265 0.35 11.93 -6.01
C PRO A 265 -1.02 12.41 -5.51
N VAL A 266 -1.08 13.53 -4.77
CA VAL A 266 -2.35 14.07 -4.24
C VAL A 266 -3.21 14.76 -5.33
N ARG A 267 -2.58 15.44 -6.30
CA ARG A 267 -3.33 16.22 -7.31
C ARG A 267 -3.71 15.44 -8.55
N SER A 268 -2.91 14.44 -8.93
CA SER A 268 -3.04 13.76 -10.21
C SER A 268 -3.33 12.27 -10.10
N ILE A 269 -3.05 11.63 -8.96
CA ILE A 269 -3.29 10.20 -8.75
C ILE A 269 -4.48 9.97 -7.80
N LEU A 270 -4.51 10.61 -6.64
CA LEU A 270 -5.60 10.48 -5.66
C LEU A 270 -6.96 10.84 -6.29
N GLY A 271 -7.89 9.90 -6.23
CA GLY A 271 -9.23 10.05 -6.76
C GLY A 271 -10.09 8.82 -6.46
N PRO A 272 -11.23 8.67 -7.14
CA PRO A 272 -12.12 7.53 -6.94
C PRO A 272 -11.41 6.22 -7.24
N ASP A 273 -11.49 5.25 -6.33
CA ASP A 273 -10.81 3.96 -6.44
C ASP A 273 -9.27 4.06 -6.62
N PHE A 274 -8.65 5.15 -6.13
CA PHE A 274 -7.19 5.28 -6.09
C PHE A 274 -6.75 5.98 -4.80
N GLY A 275 -6.26 5.17 -3.86
CA GLY A 275 -5.88 5.63 -2.53
C GLY A 275 -4.52 6.29 -2.44
N TYR A 276 -4.28 6.97 -1.33
CA TYR A 276 -3.04 7.66 -1.00
C TYR A 276 -2.55 7.28 0.41
N VAL A 277 -1.25 7.09 0.54
CA VAL A 277 -0.58 6.95 1.84
C VAL A 277 0.79 7.61 1.78
N ALA A 278 1.22 8.23 2.87
CA ALA A 278 2.56 8.80 3.01
C ALA A 278 3.14 8.51 4.39
N ARG A 279 4.47 8.58 4.51
CA ARG A 279 5.18 8.57 5.79
C ARG A 279 6.20 9.69 5.82
N GLN A 280 6.00 10.61 6.76
CA GLN A 280 6.88 11.74 6.95
C GLN A 280 8.26 11.29 7.44
N ALA A 281 9.31 12.03 7.05
CA ALA A 281 10.67 11.84 7.53
C ALA A 281 11.12 13.07 8.36
N PRO A 282 10.81 13.13 9.67
CA PRO A 282 11.10 14.31 10.51
C PRO A 282 12.60 14.65 10.61
N GLU A 283 13.47 13.65 10.46
CA GLU A 283 14.93 13.80 10.49
C GLU A 283 15.49 14.26 9.13
N GLY A 284 14.63 14.47 8.12
CA GLY A 284 14.97 14.78 6.75
C GLY A 284 15.05 13.54 5.86
N ALA A 285 14.75 13.72 4.57
CA ALA A 285 14.89 12.68 3.56
C ALA A 285 16.30 12.68 2.96
N SER A 286 16.85 11.48 2.79
CA SER A 286 18.09 11.21 2.07
C SER A 286 17.80 10.74 0.65
N SER A 287 18.86 10.58 -0.16
CA SER A 287 18.70 9.96 -1.50
C SER A 287 18.08 8.55 -1.41
N LEU A 288 18.32 7.80 -0.33
CA LEU A 288 17.79 6.45 -0.15
C LEU A 288 16.27 6.43 0.13
N ASP A 289 15.67 7.59 0.43
CA ASP A 289 14.22 7.70 0.65
C ASP A 289 13.42 7.82 -0.66
N SER A 290 14.09 8.06 -1.77
CA SER A 290 13.49 8.01 -3.10
C SER A 290 13.12 6.58 -3.48
N PHE A 291 11.96 6.40 -4.13
CA PHE A 291 11.38 5.07 -4.34
C PHE A 291 11.97 4.26 -5.50
N GLY A 292 12.92 4.78 -6.29
CA GLY A 292 13.88 3.93 -7.02
C GLY A 292 14.70 3.01 -6.09
N ASN A 293 14.78 3.34 -4.80
CA ASN A 293 15.37 2.50 -3.75
C ASN A 293 14.38 1.54 -3.06
N LEU A 294 13.14 1.42 -3.55
CA LEU A 294 12.09 0.57 -3.00
C LEU A 294 11.53 -0.34 -4.10
N GLU A 295 11.94 -1.60 -4.11
CA GLU A 295 11.54 -2.58 -5.12
C GLU A 295 10.86 -3.79 -4.47
N VAL A 296 10.30 -4.70 -5.27
CA VAL A 296 9.75 -5.95 -4.75
C VAL A 296 10.08 -7.15 -5.66
N SER A 297 10.49 -8.25 -5.04
CA SER A 297 10.75 -9.49 -5.77
C SER A 297 9.46 -10.10 -6.31
N PRO A 298 9.52 -10.92 -7.36
CA PRO A 298 8.43 -11.84 -7.70
C PRO A 298 8.16 -12.85 -6.57
N PRO A 299 7.04 -13.61 -6.64
CA PRO A 299 6.75 -14.67 -5.69
C PRO A 299 7.87 -15.71 -5.58
N VAL A 300 8.25 -16.08 -4.36
CA VAL A 300 9.38 -17.00 -4.10
C VAL A 300 9.14 -17.92 -2.92
N THR A 301 9.77 -19.10 -2.96
CA THR A 301 9.88 -20.00 -1.82
C THR A 301 11.32 -20.07 -1.36
N VAL A 302 11.57 -19.77 -0.08
CA VAL A 302 12.90 -19.75 0.53
C VAL A 302 12.94 -20.76 1.68
N ARG A 303 13.71 -21.84 1.53
CA ARG A 303 13.90 -22.88 2.55
C ARG A 303 12.58 -23.41 3.14
N GLY A 304 11.58 -23.65 2.27
CA GLY A 304 10.26 -24.16 2.65
C GLY A 304 9.25 -23.10 3.11
N LYS A 305 9.65 -21.83 3.25
CA LYS A 305 8.72 -20.72 3.51
C LYS A 305 8.33 -20.05 2.19
N GLU A 306 7.03 -20.01 1.91
CA GLU A 306 6.46 -19.28 0.78
C GLU A 306 6.31 -17.79 1.07
N TYR A 307 6.58 -17.00 0.04
CA TYR A 307 6.30 -15.57 -0.07
C TYR A 307 5.50 -15.36 -1.36
N PRO A 308 4.18 -15.61 -1.32
CA PRO A 308 3.34 -15.62 -2.52
C PRO A 308 3.16 -14.24 -3.15
N LEU A 309 3.45 -13.18 -2.39
CA LEU A 309 3.42 -11.79 -2.84
C LEU A 309 4.84 -11.22 -3.07
N GLY A 310 5.85 -12.09 -3.05
CA GLY A 310 7.25 -11.68 -3.12
C GLY A 310 7.77 -11.05 -1.82
N ARG A 311 8.91 -10.37 -1.92
CA ARG A 311 9.56 -9.70 -0.81
C ARG A 311 10.07 -8.32 -1.21
N ILE A 312 9.74 -7.31 -0.42
CA ILE A 312 10.23 -5.94 -0.59
C ILE A 312 11.76 -5.94 -0.47
N LEU A 313 12.41 -5.18 -1.34
CA LEU A 313 13.86 -4.97 -1.40
C LEU A 313 14.10 -3.47 -1.21
N ILE A 314 14.87 -3.11 -0.18
CA ILE A 314 15.20 -1.71 0.11
C ILE A 314 16.71 -1.55 0.27
N GLY A 315 17.30 -0.55 -0.38
CA GLY A 315 18.73 -0.30 -0.25
C GLY A 315 19.10 0.42 1.05
N SER A 316 20.27 0.08 1.58
CA SER A 316 20.79 0.55 2.87
C SER A 316 22.33 0.57 2.85
N SER A 317 22.92 1.00 3.96
CA SER A 317 24.36 1.01 4.23
C SER A 317 24.83 -0.27 4.91
N PHE A 318 26.13 -0.57 4.82
CA PHE A 318 26.73 -1.69 5.55
C PHE A 318 26.50 -1.55 7.07
N PRO A 319 26.02 -2.60 7.78
CA PRO A 319 25.61 -2.48 9.18
C PRO A 319 26.67 -1.94 10.14
N ARG A 320 27.96 -2.16 9.85
CA ARG A 320 29.08 -1.84 10.75
C ARG A 320 29.73 -0.48 10.52
N VAL A 321 29.52 0.14 9.37
CA VAL A 321 30.28 1.33 8.94
C VAL A 321 29.48 2.62 9.17
N GLY A 322 28.16 2.51 9.42
CA GLY A 322 27.26 3.65 9.31
C GLY A 322 27.10 4.06 7.84
N GLY A 323 26.17 4.97 7.55
CA GLY A 323 25.91 5.42 6.19
C GLY A 323 24.47 5.91 6.04
N ARG A 324 24.08 6.19 4.79
CA ARG A 324 22.70 6.60 4.49
C ARG A 324 21.76 5.41 4.76
N ARG A 325 20.52 5.71 5.15
CA ARG A 325 19.45 4.72 5.34
C ARG A 325 18.12 5.37 5.03
N VAL A 326 17.18 4.55 4.56
CA VAL A 326 15.77 4.91 4.46
C VAL A 326 15.25 5.35 5.84
N ALA A 327 14.44 6.40 5.84
CA ALA A 327 13.75 6.94 7.00
C ALA A 327 13.09 5.82 7.81
N LYS A 328 13.24 5.90 9.13
CA LYS A 328 12.73 4.88 10.03
C LYS A 328 11.23 4.67 9.85
N ALA A 329 10.46 5.75 9.69
CA ALA A 329 9.00 5.69 9.49
C ALA A 329 8.58 4.90 8.25
N VAL A 330 9.31 5.05 7.13
CA VAL A 330 9.05 4.28 5.90
C VAL A 330 9.38 2.80 6.11
N ARG A 331 10.55 2.48 6.67
CA ARG A 331 10.95 1.08 6.94
C ARG A 331 9.98 0.38 7.90
N ASP A 332 9.64 1.07 8.97
CA ASP A 332 8.70 0.63 9.98
C ASP A 332 7.33 0.31 9.38
N PHE A 333 6.81 1.22 8.54
CA PHE A 333 5.57 1.01 7.80
C PHE A 333 5.63 -0.25 6.92
N LEU A 334 6.67 -0.40 6.08
CA LEU A 334 6.83 -1.55 5.20
C LEU A 334 6.93 -2.87 5.97
N VAL A 335 7.64 -2.90 7.11
CA VAL A 335 7.73 -4.07 7.99
C VAL A 335 6.37 -4.41 8.62
N ALA A 336 5.60 -3.40 9.03
CA ALA A 336 4.30 -3.59 9.67
C ALA A 336 3.24 -4.22 8.74
N GLN A 337 3.41 -4.12 7.42
CA GLN A 337 2.51 -4.75 6.44
C GLN A 337 2.59 -6.28 6.47
N LYS A 338 3.71 -6.85 6.96
CA LYS A 338 3.99 -8.30 7.15
C LYS A 338 4.05 -9.16 5.89
N VAL A 339 3.21 -8.90 4.89
CA VAL A 339 2.92 -9.83 3.79
C VAL A 339 4.01 -9.92 2.72
N GLN A 340 4.86 -8.88 2.60
CA GLN A 340 6.04 -8.85 1.71
C GLN A 340 7.36 -8.67 2.48
N ALA A 341 7.37 -8.95 3.78
CA ALA A 341 8.53 -9.00 4.69
C ALA A 341 9.88 -8.48 4.11
N PRO A 342 10.20 -7.18 4.26
CA PRO A 342 11.32 -6.53 3.59
C PRO A 342 12.69 -7.18 3.79
N VAL A 343 13.59 -6.96 2.83
CA VAL A 343 15.02 -7.32 2.85
C VAL A 343 15.84 -6.06 2.57
N GLU A 344 16.77 -5.74 3.46
CA GLU A 344 17.73 -4.66 3.22
C GLU A 344 18.89 -5.16 2.34
N LEU A 345 19.17 -4.43 1.27
CA LEU A 345 20.29 -4.63 0.34
C LEU A 345 21.36 -3.54 0.55
N PHE A 346 22.55 -3.75 0.01
CA PHE A 346 23.61 -2.75 0.08
C PHE A 346 23.63 -1.91 -1.19
N SER A 347 23.13 -0.67 -1.11
CA SER A 347 23.10 0.30 -2.21
C SER A 347 23.97 1.53 -1.94
N ASP A 348 24.41 1.75 -0.69
CA ASP A 348 25.12 2.97 -0.29
C ASP A 348 26.51 3.14 -0.93
N TRP A 349 27.00 2.15 -1.69
CA TRP A 349 28.18 2.28 -2.54
C TRP A 349 27.95 3.10 -3.81
N LEU A 350 26.68 3.24 -4.24
CA LEU A 350 26.28 4.07 -5.37
C LEU A 350 26.14 5.53 -4.93
N HIS A 351 26.43 6.45 -5.86
CA HIS A 351 26.30 7.88 -5.58
C HIS A 351 24.84 8.25 -5.27
N VAL A 352 23.89 7.81 -6.10
CA VAL A 352 22.45 7.99 -5.86
C VAL A 352 22.00 7.03 -4.76
N GLY A 353 22.36 5.76 -4.85
CA GLY A 353 22.19 4.82 -3.73
C GLY A 353 20.91 4.00 -3.81
N HIS A 354 20.42 3.73 -5.01
CA HIS A 354 19.16 3.02 -5.26
C HIS A 354 19.40 1.58 -5.67
N VAL A 355 18.38 0.74 -5.51
CA VAL A 355 18.48 -0.68 -5.85
C VAL A 355 18.21 -0.93 -7.34
N ASP A 356 17.33 -0.14 -7.95
CA ASP A 356 17.01 -0.18 -9.37
C ASP A 356 18.22 0.05 -10.30
N GLU A 357 19.24 0.76 -9.80
CA GLU A 357 20.52 1.00 -10.50
C GLU A 357 21.29 -0.28 -10.81
N PHE A 358 21.12 -1.34 -10.00
CA PHE A 358 21.91 -2.57 -10.13
C PHE A 358 21.08 -3.86 -10.17
N LEU A 359 19.77 -3.80 -9.93
CA LEU A 359 18.90 -4.98 -9.99
C LEU A 359 17.58 -4.70 -10.71
N SER A 360 17.06 -5.70 -11.40
CA SER A 360 15.69 -5.71 -11.92
C SER A 360 15.18 -7.14 -12.09
N PHE A 361 13.87 -7.31 -12.26
CA PHE A 361 13.25 -8.60 -12.55
C PHE A 361 12.51 -8.55 -13.87
N VAL A 362 12.63 -9.62 -14.66
CA VAL A 362 11.89 -9.79 -15.91
C VAL A 362 11.14 -11.12 -15.91
N PRO A 363 9.92 -11.19 -16.46
CA PRO A 363 9.20 -12.45 -16.60
C PRO A 363 9.93 -13.39 -17.54
N ALA A 364 9.86 -14.69 -17.27
CA ALA A 364 10.47 -15.74 -18.08
C ALA A 364 9.52 -16.94 -18.16
N PRO A 365 9.44 -17.64 -19.31
CA PRO A 365 8.46 -18.71 -19.50
C PRO A 365 8.78 -20.02 -18.73
N ASP A 366 9.92 -20.08 -18.06
CA ASP A 366 10.49 -21.29 -17.48
C ASP A 366 10.88 -21.13 -15.99
N HIS A 367 11.29 -22.24 -15.37
CA HIS A 367 11.69 -22.32 -13.97
C HIS A 367 10.67 -21.70 -12.99
N LYS A 368 11.02 -20.54 -12.41
CA LYS A 368 10.20 -19.83 -11.42
C LYS A 368 9.32 -18.73 -12.05
N GLY A 369 9.29 -18.63 -13.37
CA GLY A 369 8.52 -17.61 -14.08
C GLY A 369 9.24 -16.26 -14.26
N PHE A 370 10.51 -16.14 -13.85
CA PHE A 370 11.27 -14.89 -13.92
C PHE A 370 12.80 -15.09 -13.93
N ARG A 371 13.52 -14.00 -14.19
CA ARG A 371 14.98 -13.85 -13.98
C ARG A 371 15.27 -12.58 -13.18
N LEU A 372 16.28 -12.67 -12.33
CA LEU A 372 16.93 -11.51 -11.71
C LEU A 372 18.04 -11.04 -12.66
N LEU A 373 17.99 -9.78 -13.06
CA LEU A 373 19.05 -9.10 -13.78
C LEU A 373 19.90 -8.34 -12.77
N LEU A 374 21.22 -8.48 -12.86
CA LEU A 374 22.17 -7.71 -12.07
C LEU A 374 23.15 -7.00 -12.99
N ALA A 375 23.47 -5.76 -12.67
CA ALA A 375 24.60 -5.08 -13.30
C ALA A 375 25.90 -5.87 -13.02
N SER A 376 26.67 -6.17 -14.07
CA SER A 376 27.94 -6.90 -13.93
C SER A 376 29.05 -6.22 -14.73
N PRO A 377 29.89 -5.41 -14.05
CA PRO A 377 31.11 -4.91 -14.65
C PRO A 377 32.01 -6.02 -15.20
N SER A 378 32.12 -7.17 -14.51
CA SER A 378 32.97 -8.27 -14.99
C SER A 378 32.50 -8.84 -16.33
N ALA A 379 31.19 -8.95 -16.54
CA ALA A 379 30.64 -9.42 -17.81
C ALA A 379 30.89 -8.40 -18.94
N CYS A 380 30.79 -7.10 -18.64
CA CYS A 380 31.14 -6.05 -19.59
C CYS A 380 32.63 -6.12 -19.99
N TYR A 381 33.55 -6.23 -19.03
CA TYR A 381 34.98 -6.37 -19.31
C TYR A 381 35.32 -7.64 -20.09
N GLN A 382 34.60 -8.75 -19.83
CA GLN A 382 34.75 -9.96 -20.62
C GLN A 382 34.35 -9.72 -22.08
N LEU A 383 33.17 -9.14 -22.33
CA LEU A 383 32.71 -8.82 -23.68
C LEU A 383 33.68 -7.89 -24.42
N LEU A 384 34.18 -6.84 -23.75
CA LEU A 384 35.13 -5.91 -24.33
C LEU A 384 36.44 -6.59 -24.73
N ARG A 385 36.95 -7.52 -23.90
CA ARG A 385 38.15 -8.32 -24.24
C ARG A 385 37.90 -9.23 -25.44
N GLU A 386 36.77 -9.94 -25.46
CA GLU A 386 36.40 -10.78 -26.61
C GLU A 386 36.35 -9.95 -27.90
N LYS A 387 35.76 -8.76 -27.86
CA LYS A 387 35.73 -7.85 -29.04
C LYS A 387 37.08 -7.27 -29.41
N GLN A 388 37.95 -7.01 -28.45
CA GLN A 388 39.34 -6.65 -28.74
C GLN A 388 40.08 -7.78 -29.47
N GLU A 389 39.95 -9.03 -28.99
CA GLU A 389 40.57 -10.23 -29.59
C GLU A 389 40.05 -10.53 -31.00
N GLU A 390 38.78 -10.25 -31.27
CA GLU A 390 38.17 -10.31 -32.61
C GLU A 390 38.66 -9.19 -33.57
N GLY A 391 39.45 -8.23 -33.09
CA GLY A 391 40.01 -7.13 -33.88
C GLY A 391 39.20 -5.83 -33.85
N TYR A 392 38.18 -5.72 -32.99
CA TYR A 392 37.33 -4.53 -32.84
C TYR A 392 37.83 -3.55 -31.77
N GLY A 393 39.10 -3.61 -31.37
CA GLY A 393 39.66 -2.78 -30.30
C GLY A 393 39.52 -1.25 -30.49
N GLU A 394 39.42 -0.79 -31.73
CA GLU A 394 39.24 0.63 -32.09
C GLU A 394 37.76 1.07 -32.12
N ALA A 395 36.81 0.16 -31.87
CA ALA A 395 35.42 0.53 -31.75
C ALA A 395 35.25 1.50 -30.55
N ALA A 396 34.66 2.66 -30.81
CA ALA A 396 34.50 3.71 -29.80
C ALA A 396 33.09 3.74 -29.21
N MET A 397 32.99 3.99 -27.91
CA MET A 397 31.72 4.24 -27.24
C MET A 397 31.12 5.60 -27.64
N PHE A 398 29.83 5.78 -27.34
CA PHE A 398 29.12 7.06 -27.48
C PHE A 398 29.08 7.61 -28.92
N GLN A 399 29.06 6.72 -29.91
CA GLN A 399 28.80 7.11 -31.30
C GLN A 399 27.41 7.75 -31.44
N GLY A 400 27.33 8.78 -32.28
CA GLY A 400 26.10 9.57 -32.46
C GLY A 400 25.84 10.63 -31.39
N LEU A 401 26.62 10.66 -30.31
CA LEU A 401 26.54 11.72 -29.31
C LEU A 401 27.58 12.83 -29.59
N ASP A 402 27.11 14.07 -29.48
CA ASP A 402 27.94 15.26 -29.61
C ASP A 402 28.54 15.66 -28.25
N ARG A 403 29.75 16.24 -28.28
CA ARG A 403 30.43 16.82 -27.11
C ARG A 403 30.72 15.85 -25.95
N VAL A 404 30.77 14.55 -26.22
CA VAL A 404 31.20 13.54 -25.25
C VAL A 404 32.51 12.88 -25.71
N PRO A 405 33.45 12.57 -24.79
CA PRO A 405 34.61 11.75 -25.12
C PRO A 405 34.17 10.39 -25.68
N LYS A 406 34.90 9.88 -26.68
CA LYS A 406 34.56 8.63 -27.38
C LYS A 406 35.67 7.60 -27.18
N PRO A 407 35.84 7.06 -25.97
CA PRO A 407 36.92 6.14 -25.69
C PRO A 407 36.75 4.84 -26.50
N THR A 408 37.85 4.30 -27.01
CA THR A 408 37.86 3.00 -27.69
C THR A 408 37.84 1.85 -26.69
N ILE A 409 37.50 0.64 -27.17
CA ILE A 409 37.64 -0.58 -26.37
C ILE A 409 39.07 -0.71 -25.82
N ASN A 410 40.09 -0.44 -26.65
CA ASN A 410 41.49 -0.46 -26.25
C ASN A 410 41.79 0.51 -25.09
N GLU A 411 41.28 1.74 -25.17
CA GLU A 411 41.48 2.76 -24.13
C GLU A 411 40.76 2.40 -22.82
N ILE A 412 39.54 1.86 -22.90
CA ILE A 412 38.78 1.41 -21.71
C ILE A 412 39.50 0.26 -21.02
N LEU A 413 39.96 -0.73 -21.79
CA LEU A 413 40.68 -1.87 -21.25
C LEU A 413 42.05 -1.48 -20.67
N ALA A 414 42.73 -0.48 -21.24
CA ALA A 414 44.01 0.03 -20.75
C ALA A 414 43.88 0.91 -19.49
N ASN A 415 42.68 1.43 -19.18
CA ASN A 415 42.47 2.30 -18.03
C ASN A 415 42.43 1.49 -16.70
N GLU A 416 43.56 1.48 -15.99
CA GLU A 416 43.71 0.76 -14.71
C GLU A 416 42.85 1.33 -13.58
N GLU A 417 42.64 2.65 -13.54
CA GLU A 417 41.83 3.28 -12.49
C GLU A 417 40.37 2.90 -12.64
N LEU A 418 39.84 2.99 -13.86
CA LEU A 418 38.47 2.56 -14.18
C LEU A 418 38.28 1.09 -13.85
N ARG A 419 39.26 0.23 -14.14
CA ARG A 419 39.22 -1.19 -13.77
C ARG A 419 39.12 -1.38 -12.26
N LYS A 420 39.95 -0.69 -11.46
CA LYS A 420 39.90 -0.78 -9.99
C LYS A 420 38.55 -0.37 -9.43
N PHE A 421 37.92 0.67 -9.97
CA PHE A 421 36.56 1.07 -9.57
C PHE A 421 35.53 -0.02 -9.89
N ASN A 422 35.60 -0.61 -11.09
CA ASN A 422 34.68 -1.66 -11.50
C ASN A 422 34.91 -2.99 -10.75
N ASP A 423 36.16 -3.30 -10.38
CA ASP A 423 36.50 -4.45 -9.54
C ASP A 423 35.94 -4.29 -8.12
N TYR A 424 35.81 -3.06 -7.62
CA TYR A 424 35.15 -2.77 -6.33
C TYR A 424 33.61 -2.83 -6.44
N ALA A 425 33.04 -2.40 -7.56
CA ALA A 425 31.60 -2.43 -7.78
C ALA A 425 31.06 -3.84 -8.03
N GLN A 426 31.89 -4.74 -8.55
CA GLN A 426 31.57 -6.15 -8.78
C GLN A 426 31.63 -6.98 -7.49
#